data_AF-A0A3D9BK60-F1
#
_entry.id   AF-A0A3D9BK60-F1
#
_cell.length_a   1.000
_cell.length_b   1.000
_cell.length_c   1.000
_cell.angle_alpha   90.00
_cell.angle_beta   90.00
_cell.angle_gamma   90.00
#
_symmetry.space_group_name_H-M   'P 1'
#
loop_
_entity.id
_entity.type
_entity.pdbx_description
1 polymer ?
#
loop_
_entity_poly.entity_id
_entity_poly.type
_entity_poly.pdbx_seq_one_letter_code
_entity_poly.pdbx_strand_id
1 'polypeptide(L)'
;MDKSEVTVTDNGIELKGFYKNAVHKKMEHFIGLSAWNIVTEYFFSENHQLVFVHSTKYQTVDENGYLKKPQKLSELRCYYENDRLIKSVGAFNNDEKTDYLKESQNLKNDLKNYKNSNSKTLKTLPLIFLTFAN
;
A
#
# COMPACT_ATOMS: atom_id res chain seq x y z
N MET A 1 -21.83 6.37 0.50
CA MET A 1 -20.57 6.94 -0.03
C MET A 1 -19.57 5.79 -0.08
N ASP A 2 -19.38 5.19 -1.27
CA ASP A 2 -18.56 3.99 -1.43
C ASP A 2 -17.07 4.30 -1.20
N LYS A 3 -16.56 3.80 -0.07
CA LYS A 3 -15.13 3.62 0.16
C LYS A 3 -14.82 2.20 -0.27
N SER A 4 -14.09 2.02 -1.36
CA SER A 4 -13.61 0.71 -1.79
C SER A 4 -12.15 0.54 -1.37
N GLU A 5 -11.84 -0.57 -0.72
CA GLU A 5 -10.49 -1.02 -0.37
C GLU A 5 -10.09 -2.17 -1.30
N VAL A 6 -8.84 -2.17 -1.79
CA VAL A 6 -8.27 -3.28 -2.57
C VAL A 6 -6.99 -3.72 -1.88
N THR A 7 -6.92 -4.99 -1.48
CA THR A 7 -5.77 -5.56 -0.77
C THR A 7 -5.11 -6.66 -1.60
N VAL A 8 -3.79 -6.57 -1.77
CA VAL A 8 -2.95 -7.63 -2.35
C VAL A 8 -2.01 -8.13 -1.25
N THR A 9 -1.92 -9.44 -1.05
CA THR A 9 -1.07 -10.05 0.00
C THR A 9 -0.16 -11.12 -0.59
N ASP A 10 1.14 -11.05 -0.30
CA ASP A 10 2.12 -12.07 -0.65
C ASP A 10 3.18 -12.19 0.45
N ASN A 11 3.30 -13.36 1.08
CA ASN A 11 4.44 -13.76 1.94
C ASN A 11 4.98 -12.69 2.92
N GLY A 12 4.09 -11.94 3.58
CA GLY A 12 4.44 -10.88 4.54
C GLY A 12 4.40 -9.46 3.97
N ILE A 13 4.08 -9.28 2.70
CA ILE A 13 3.84 -8.00 2.05
C ILE A 13 2.33 -7.80 1.86
N GLU A 14 1.82 -6.62 2.23
CA GLU A 14 0.45 -6.21 1.94
C GLU A 14 0.43 -4.87 1.20
N LEU A 15 -0.42 -4.75 0.19
CA LEU A 15 -0.65 -3.48 -0.52
C LEU A 15 -2.15 -3.15 -0.51
N LYS A 16 -2.50 -2.02 0.10
CA LYS A 16 -3.88 -1.52 0.20
C LYS A 16 -4.05 -0.24 -0.60
N GLY A 17 -5.08 -0.19 -1.44
CA GLY A 17 -5.49 1.01 -2.18
C GLY A 17 -6.79 1.61 -1.65
N PHE A 18 -6.82 2.92 -1.40
CA PHE A 18 -7.97 3.64 -0.88
C PHE A 18 -8.51 4.64 -1.92
N TYR A 19 -9.81 4.53 -2.20
CA TYR A 19 -10.47 5.30 -3.25
C TYR A 19 -11.64 6.12 -2.69
N LYS A 20 -11.83 7.33 -3.24
CA LYS A 20 -12.99 8.19 -2.99
C LYS A 20 -13.56 8.63 -4.33
N ASN A 21 -14.84 8.38 -4.58
CA ASN A 21 -15.50 8.71 -5.85
C ASN A 21 -14.73 8.16 -7.07
N ALA A 22 -14.30 6.89 -6.98
CA ALA A 22 -13.44 6.21 -7.96
C ALA A 22 -12.03 6.83 -8.18
N VAL A 23 -11.67 7.91 -7.46
CA VAL A 23 -10.34 8.51 -7.50
C VAL A 23 -9.43 7.88 -6.45
N HIS A 24 -8.25 7.44 -6.85
CA HIS A 24 -7.23 6.88 -5.97
C HIS A 24 -6.60 7.97 -5.10
N LYS A 25 -6.71 7.84 -3.77
CA LYS A 25 -6.25 8.85 -2.80
C LYS A 25 -5.02 8.45 -2.01
N LYS A 26 -4.95 7.19 -1.61
CA LYS A 26 -3.90 6.68 -0.75
C LYS A 26 -3.54 5.25 -1.13
N MET A 27 -2.26 4.91 -1.02
CA MET A 27 -1.81 3.52 -0.89
C MET A 27 -1.14 3.31 0.46
N GLU A 28 -1.23 2.10 0.98
CA GLU A 28 -0.46 1.63 2.12
C GLU A 28 0.26 0.34 1.72
N HIS A 29 1.58 0.37 1.80
CA HIS A 29 2.47 -0.75 1.52
C HIS A 29 3.07 -1.22 2.85
N PHE A 30 2.73 -2.43 3.26
CA PHE A 30 3.23 -3.08 4.45
C PHE A 30 4.24 -4.15 4.05
N ILE A 31 5.39 -4.18 4.73
CA ILE A 31 6.40 -5.22 4.57
C ILE A 31 6.73 -5.76 5.97
N GLY A 32 6.37 -7.00 6.23
CA GLY A 32 6.73 -7.76 7.43
C GLY A 32 8.05 -8.50 7.22
N LEU A 33 9.02 -8.26 8.09
CA LEU A 33 10.30 -8.94 8.14
C LEU A 33 10.47 -9.63 9.49
N SER A 34 11.50 -10.46 9.63
CA SER A 34 11.67 -11.37 10.78
C SER A 34 11.71 -10.65 12.14
N ALA A 35 12.25 -9.44 12.22
CA ALA A 35 12.41 -8.68 13.46
C ALA A 35 11.83 -7.25 13.42
N TRP A 36 11.31 -6.83 12.27
CA TRP A 36 10.73 -5.51 12.08
C TRP A 36 9.68 -5.54 10.98
N ASN A 37 8.83 -4.52 10.96
CA ASN A 37 7.97 -4.24 9.82
C ASN A 37 8.18 -2.79 9.33
N ILE A 38 7.81 -2.56 8.09
CA ILE A 38 7.85 -1.25 7.44
C ILE A 38 6.45 -0.97 6.90
N VAL A 39 5.92 0.20 7.25
CA VAL A 39 4.66 0.72 6.72
C VAL A 39 4.97 1.97 5.93
N THR A 40 4.69 1.95 4.62
CA THR A 40 4.84 3.11 3.76
C THR A 40 3.49 3.53 3.19
N GLU A 41 3.08 4.75 3.51
CA GLU A 41 1.84 5.36 3.05
C GLU A 41 2.15 6.38 1.95
N TYR A 42 1.46 6.27 0.81
CA TYR A 42 1.57 7.18 -0.32
C TYR A 42 0.28 7.96 -0.46
N PHE A 43 0.36 9.27 -0.59
CA PHE A 43 -0.79 10.16 -0.73
C PHE A 43 -0.74 10.86 -2.08
N PHE A 44 -1.89 10.93 -2.74
CA PHE A 44 -2.02 11.47 -4.09
C PHE A 44 -2.95 12.68 -4.14
N SER A 45 -2.60 13.64 -5.00
CA SER A 45 -3.47 14.76 -5.34
C SER A 45 -4.69 14.30 -6.16
N GLU A 46 -5.65 15.21 -6.36
CA GLU A 46 -6.76 15.01 -7.30
C GLU A 46 -6.27 14.67 -8.72
N ASN A 47 -5.13 15.24 -9.14
CA ASN A 47 -4.51 15.01 -10.44
C ASN A 47 -3.65 13.73 -10.48
N HIS A 48 -3.81 12.84 -9.49
CA HIS A 48 -3.09 11.58 -9.36
C HIS A 48 -1.56 11.69 -9.17
N GLN A 49 -1.04 12.88 -8.87
CA GLN A 49 0.40 13.08 -8.59
C GLN A 49 0.71 12.70 -7.15
N LEU A 50 1.90 12.15 -6.90
CA LEU A 50 2.38 11.89 -5.55
C LEU A 50 2.66 13.22 -4.86
N VAL A 51 2.11 13.43 -3.66
CA VAL A 51 2.31 14.67 -2.89
C VAL A 51 3.01 14.45 -1.56
N PHE A 52 2.83 13.27 -0.97
CA PHE A 52 3.36 12.96 0.34
C PHE A 52 3.59 11.47 0.51
N VAL A 53 4.70 11.13 1.14
CA VAL A 53 5.05 9.78 1.56
C VAL A 53 5.38 9.79 3.04
N HIS A 54 4.79 8.85 3.77
CA HIS A 54 5.08 8.62 5.17
C HIS A 54 5.52 7.17 5.36
N SER A 55 6.77 6.96 5.71
CA SER A 55 7.33 5.63 5.94
C SER A 55 7.74 5.49 7.39
N THR A 56 7.29 4.43 8.05
CA THR A 56 7.62 4.13 9.44
C THR A 56 8.14 2.71 9.57
N LYS A 57 9.28 2.53 10.25
CA LYS A 57 9.83 1.22 10.60
C LYS A 57 9.53 0.94 12.06
N TYR A 58 8.99 -0.24 12.35
CA TYR A 58 8.80 -0.69 13.73
C TYR A 58 9.57 -1.97 13.99
N GLN A 59 10.19 -2.07 15.17
CA GLN A 59 10.69 -3.31 15.72
C GLN A 59 9.53 -4.14 16.22
N THR A 60 9.53 -5.43 15.90
CA THR A 60 8.50 -6.39 16.30
C THR A 60 9.06 -7.49 17.21
N VAL A 61 10.38 -7.62 17.31
CA VAL A 61 11.08 -8.62 18.13
C VAL A 61 12.20 -7.96 18.93
N ASP A 62 12.34 -8.31 20.20
CA ASP A 62 13.46 -7.96 21.07
C ASP A 62 14.15 -9.22 21.64
N GLU A 63 15.04 -9.05 22.62
CA GLU A 63 15.74 -10.16 23.29
C GLU A 63 14.79 -11.14 24.01
N ASN A 64 13.57 -10.72 24.32
CA ASN A 64 12.53 -11.51 24.99
C ASN A 64 11.53 -12.12 23.99
N GLY A 65 11.77 -11.98 22.69
CA GLY A 65 10.92 -12.51 21.62
C GLY A 65 9.98 -11.45 21.05
N TYR A 66 8.77 -11.84 20.65
CA TYR A 66 7.82 -10.94 19.97
C TYR A 66 7.27 -9.87 20.93
N LEU A 67 7.36 -8.62 20.50
CA LEU A 67 6.81 -7.48 21.21
C LEU A 67 5.28 -7.49 21.11
N LYS A 68 4.59 -7.35 22.26
CA LYS A 68 3.12 -7.18 22.29
C LYS A 68 2.67 -5.92 21.53
N LYS A 69 3.52 -4.89 21.50
CA LYS A 69 3.30 -3.66 20.75
C LYS A 69 4.59 -3.32 20.01
N PRO A 70 4.56 -3.18 18.67
CA PRO A 70 5.75 -2.80 17.92
C PRO A 70 6.32 -1.45 18.38
N GLN A 71 7.64 -1.36 18.48
CA GLN A 71 8.35 -0.14 18.88
C GLN A 71 8.80 0.62 17.63
N LYS A 72 8.46 1.91 17.52
CA LYS A 72 8.89 2.74 16.40
C LYS A 72 10.41 2.94 16.44
N LEU A 73 11.11 2.54 15.37
CA LEU A 73 12.55 2.70 15.21
C LEU A 73 12.89 3.97 14.45
N SER A 74 12.20 4.20 13.33
CA SER A 74 12.46 5.33 12.46
C SER A 74 11.20 5.77 11.73
N GLU A 75 11.22 7.01 11.28
CA GLU A 75 10.14 7.63 10.53
C GLU A 75 10.75 8.55 9.47
N LEU A 76 10.20 8.52 8.26
CA LEU A 76 10.56 9.37 7.15
C LEU A 76 9.30 9.97 6.54
N ARG A 77 9.38 11.26 6.25
CA ARG A 77 8.33 12.04 5.60
C ARG A 77 8.92 12.73 4.38
N CYS A 78 8.40 12.41 3.20
CA CYS A 78 8.84 13.00 1.94
C CYS A 78 7.70 13.78 1.29
N TYR A 79 7.99 14.99 0.84
CA TYR A 79 7.03 15.90 0.20
C TYR A 79 7.41 16.09 -1.26
N TYR A 80 6.42 16.00 -2.14
CA TYR A 80 6.62 16.05 -3.58
C TYR A 80 5.80 17.16 -4.20
N GLU A 81 6.38 17.82 -5.20
CA GLU A 81 5.71 18.78 -6.07
C GLU A 81 6.17 18.55 -7.51
N ASN A 82 5.23 18.42 -8.45
CA ASN A 82 5.53 18.16 -9.86
C ASN A 82 6.51 16.99 -10.06
N ASP A 83 6.24 15.88 -9.36
CA ASP A 83 7.07 14.66 -9.38
C ASP A 83 8.53 14.89 -8.96
N ARG A 84 8.80 15.94 -8.18
CA ARG A 84 10.13 16.22 -7.60
C ARG A 84 10.04 16.24 -6.09
N LEU A 85 11.01 15.60 -5.44
CA LEU A 85 11.17 15.68 -3.99
C LEU A 85 11.57 17.11 -3.60
N ILE A 86 10.72 17.80 -2.86
CA ILE A 86 10.96 19.18 -2.40
C ILE A 86 11.46 19.24 -0.96
N LYS A 87 11.13 18.24 -0.14
CA LYS A 87 11.54 18.17 1.27
C LYS A 87 11.50 16.73 1.77
N SER A 88 12.47 16.37 2.61
CA SER A 88 12.41 15.19 3.46
C SER A 88 12.64 15.58 4.92
N VAL A 89 11.98 14.86 5.84
CA VAL A 89 12.12 15.04 7.29
C VAL A 89 12.19 13.67 7.94
N GLY A 90 13.13 13.50 8.87
CA GLY A 90 13.40 12.22 9.51
C GLY A 90 14.60 11.51 8.88
N ALA A 91 14.87 10.29 9.32
CA ALA A 91 16.02 9.53 8.89
C ALA A 91 15.59 8.11 8.51
N PHE A 92 16.10 7.63 7.37
CA PHE A 92 16.23 6.21 7.13
C PHE A 92 17.52 5.74 7.79
N ASN A 93 17.47 4.58 8.44
CA ASN A 93 18.69 3.78 8.55
C ASN A 93 19.04 3.38 7.11
N ASN A 94 20.28 3.68 6.73
CA ASN A 94 20.80 3.95 5.38
C ASN A 94 20.84 2.73 4.43
N ASP A 95 20.08 1.66 4.72
CA ASP A 95 20.34 0.34 4.15
C ASP A 95 19.76 0.16 2.74
N GLU A 96 18.76 0.95 2.33
CA GLU A 96 18.28 0.98 0.95
C GLU A 96 17.85 2.41 0.56
N LYS A 97 18.48 2.99 -0.47
CA LYS A 97 17.98 4.22 -1.10
C LYS A 97 16.71 3.88 -1.89
N THR A 98 15.56 4.02 -1.26
CA THR A 98 14.26 3.83 -1.92
C THR A 98 13.86 5.07 -2.71
N ASP A 99 13.66 4.91 -4.03
CA ASP A 99 12.99 5.92 -4.85
C ASP A 99 11.47 5.75 -4.73
N TYR A 100 10.87 6.44 -3.75
CA TYR A 100 9.44 6.33 -3.48
C TYR A 100 8.56 6.82 -4.63
N LEU A 101 9.04 7.71 -5.49
CA LEU A 101 8.27 8.14 -6.64
C LEU A 101 8.10 6.97 -7.59
N LYS A 102 9.22 6.33 -7.97
CA LYS A 102 9.22 5.14 -8.83
C LYS A 102 8.45 3.98 -8.21
N GLU A 103 8.66 3.72 -6.93
CA GLU A 103 7.95 2.65 -6.21
C GLU A 103 6.43 2.88 -6.23
N SER A 104 5.98 4.11 -5.97
CA SER A 104 4.55 4.43 -5.99
C SER A 104 3.89 4.17 -7.35
N GLN A 105 4.63 4.36 -8.45
CA GLN A 105 4.14 4.10 -9.79
C GLN A 105 3.98 2.60 -10.04
N ASN A 106 4.95 1.80 -9.58
CA ASN A 106 4.89 0.33 -9.66
C ASN A 106 3.69 -0.21 -8.86
N LEU A 107 3.57 0.17 -7.59
CA LEU A 107 2.48 -0.27 -6.71
C LEU A 107 1.09 0.14 -7.25
N LYS A 108 0.99 1.33 -7.86
CA LYS A 108 -0.24 1.75 -8.57
C LYS A 108 -0.61 0.79 -9.70
N ASN A 109 0.38 0.31 -10.45
CA ASN A 109 0.13 -0.64 -11.53
C ASN A 109 -0.29 -2.00 -10.98
N ASP A 110 0.32 -2.46 -9.89
CA ASP A 110 -0.04 -3.72 -9.23
C ASP A 110 -1.50 -3.71 -8.75
N LEU A 111 -1.94 -2.63 -8.09
CA LEU A 111 -3.34 -2.46 -7.68
C LEU A 111 -4.32 -2.47 -8.86
N LYS A 112 -3.96 -1.82 -9.98
CA LYS A 112 -4.79 -1.81 -11.19
C LYS A 112 -4.88 -3.19 -11.82
N ASN A 113 -3.76 -3.90 -11.93
CA ASN A 113 -3.70 -5.23 -12.50
C ASN A 113 -4.53 -6.22 -11.69
N TYR A 114 -4.44 -6.15 -10.35
CA TYR A 114 -5.26 -6.97 -9.47
C TYR A 114 -6.76 -6.72 -9.65
N LYS A 115 -7.18 -5.45 -9.70
CA LYS A 115 -8.58 -5.08 -9.97
C LYS A 115 -9.08 -5.58 -11.32
N ASN A 116 -8.23 -5.52 -12.36
CA ASN A 116 -8.58 -5.98 -13.70
C ASN A 116 -8.69 -7.51 -13.78
N SER A 117 -7.84 -8.25 -13.09
CA SER A 117 -7.93 -9.72 -12.99
C SER A 117 -9.22 -10.16 -12.29
N ASN A 118 -9.59 -9.51 -11.17
CA ASN A 118 -10.85 -9.81 -10.47
C ASN A 118 -12.12 -9.38 -11.23
N SER A 119 -12.04 -8.31 -12.03
CA SER A 119 -13.14 -7.90 -12.92
C SER A 119 -13.38 -8.91 -14.06
N LYS A 120 -12.34 -9.60 -14.53
CA LYS A 120 -12.48 -10.67 -15.54
C LYS A 120 -13.11 -11.94 -14.96
N THR A 121 -12.76 -12.35 -13.75
CA THR A 121 -13.38 -13.52 -13.08
C THR A 121 -14.86 -13.33 -12.79
N LEU A 122 -15.32 -12.10 -12.50
CA LEU A 122 -16.74 -11.79 -12.32
C LEU A 122 -17.54 -11.79 -13.65
N LYS A 123 -16.87 -11.69 -14.81
CA LYS A 123 -17.51 -11.75 -16.13
C LYS A 123 -17.60 -13.18 -16.70
N THR A 124 -16.99 -14.18 -16.06
CA THR A 124 -16.94 -15.57 -16.53
C THR A 124 -17.71 -16.56 -15.66
N LEU A 125 -18.57 -16.10 -14.74
CA LEU A 125 -19.53 -16.99 -14.08
C LEU A 125 -20.68 -17.29 -15.07
N PRO A 126 -20.83 -18.52 -15.58
CA PRO A 126 -22.05 -18.86 -16.31
C PRO A 126 -23.23 -18.73 -15.34
N LEU A 127 -24.24 -18.00 -15.79
CA LEU A 127 -25.51 -17.82 -15.11
C LEU A 127 -26.23 -19.18 -15.07
N ILE A 128 -25.94 -20.02 -14.07
CA ILE A 128 -26.70 -21.25 -13.84
C ILE A 128 -28.01 -20.82 -13.18
N PHE A 129 -29.04 -20.64 -13.99
CA PHE A 129 -30.42 -20.60 -13.51
C PHE A 129 -30.74 -21.96 -12.87
N LEU A 130 -30.84 -22.01 -11.54
CA LEU A 130 -31.58 -23.09 -10.88
C LEU A 130 -33.08 -22.88 -11.14
N THR A 131 -33.63 -23.59 -12.11
CA THR A 131 -35.06 -23.91 -12.13
C THR A 131 -35.33 -24.94 -11.05
N PHE A 132 -35.98 -24.53 -9.96
CA PHE A 132 -36.71 -25.46 -9.10
C PHE A 132 -38.07 -25.71 -9.74
N ALA A 133 -38.30 -26.94 -10.21
CA ALA A 133 -39.63 -27.46 -10.48
C ALA A 133 -40.12 -28.17 -9.21
N ASN A 134 -41.41 -27.95 -8.90
CA ASN A 134 -42.15 -28.43 -7.73
C ASN A 134 -41.99 -29.93 -7.44
#